data_AF-A0A6B0WQC7-F1
#
_entry.id   AF-A0A6B0WQC7-F1
#
_cell.length_a   1.000
_cell.length_b   1.000
_cell.length_c   1.000
_cell.angle_alpha   90.00
_cell.angle_beta   90.00
_cell.angle_gamma   90.00
#
_symmetry.space_group_name_H-M   'P 1'
#
loop_
_entity.id
_entity.type
_entity.pdbx_description
1 polymer ?
#
loop_
_entity_poly.entity_id
_entity_poly.type
_entity_poly.pdbx_seq_one_letter_code
_entity_poly.pdbx_strand_id
1 'polypeptide(L)'
;MTASPASAVHMTVTARKLFDSDFYLALETLRSEAGGPADTGHRFERLMRRAFETHHEYGPERFERVWLWLEWPERKALGYDIDIGVDLVAQQTPAYGGGLCAIQCKNFAEHRKVPTKEINSFLATSGSEDFVSRILVVTSDLEKAGWTKVKKASPRCEVIGPAVLDSWDAPWQEFLDRPDEFTFDRTKRHKPRSDQRDALDAVAKGYQDGSRGRLVMPCGTGKSLVAMWAAEENVGQAARCCIWCRRSR
;
A
#
# COMPACT_ATOMS: atom_id res chain seq x y z
N MET A 1 -2.58 33.11 49.41
CA MET A 1 -3.11 32.45 48.20
C MET A 1 -2.19 32.80 47.05
N THR A 2 -1.16 31.99 46.82
CA THR A 2 -0.13 32.19 45.80
C THR A 2 -0.48 31.36 44.57
N ALA A 3 -0.87 32.03 43.49
CA ALA A 3 -1.10 31.39 42.19
C ALA A 3 0.26 31.06 41.55
N SER A 4 0.46 29.77 41.23
CA SER A 4 1.59 29.26 40.47
C SER A 4 1.39 29.53 38.98
N PRO A 5 2.38 30.04 38.21
CA PRO A 5 2.21 30.20 36.78
C PRO A 5 2.41 28.85 36.08
N ALA A 6 1.43 28.49 35.24
CA ALA A 6 1.50 27.33 34.36
C ALA A 6 2.71 27.44 33.44
N SER A 7 3.59 26.44 33.51
CA SER A 7 4.70 26.28 32.57
C SER A 7 4.13 25.96 31.20
N ALA A 8 4.18 26.93 30.28
CA ALA A 8 3.89 26.73 28.88
C ALA A 8 5.01 25.87 28.26
N VAL A 9 4.76 24.57 28.20
CA VAL A 9 5.61 23.62 27.47
C VAL A 9 5.59 24.03 26.00
N HIS A 10 6.76 24.43 25.49
CA HIS A 10 7.03 24.57 24.07
C HIS A 10 6.78 23.22 23.37
N MET A 11 5.57 23.00 22.85
CA MET A 11 5.31 21.97 21.85
C MET A 11 5.95 22.43 20.54
N THR A 12 7.16 21.94 20.31
CA THR A 12 7.90 22.13 19.06
C THR A 12 7.08 21.61 17.88
N VAL A 13 6.98 22.44 16.84
CA VAL A 13 6.16 22.32 15.63
C VAL A 13 6.32 20.99 14.86
N THR A 14 7.31 20.16 15.19
CA THR A 14 7.56 18.85 14.60
C THR A 14 6.48 17.81 14.93
N ALA A 15 5.89 17.84 16.13
CA ALA A 15 4.89 16.85 16.55
C ALA A 15 3.54 16.98 15.82
N ARG A 16 3.24 18.16 15.26
CA ARG A 16 1.93 18.43 14.64
C ARG A 16 1.72 17.72 13.31
N LYS A 17 2.79 17.25 12.65
CA LYS A 17 2.70 16.57 11.34
C LYS A 17 2.38 15.07 11.42
N LEU A 18 2.62 14.41 12.55
CA LEU A 18 2.37 12.98 12.71
C LEU A 18 0.91 12.66 13.05
N PHE A 19 0.17 13.63 13.60
CA PHE A 19 -1.25 13.47 13.97
C PHE A 19 -2.25 13.58 12.79
N ASP A 20 -1.79 13.98 11.60
CA ASP A 20 -2.66 14.07 10.40
C ASP A 20 -2.59 12.81 9.51
N SER A 21 -1.74 11.83 9.84
CA SER A 21 -1.62 10.59 9.09
C SER A 21 -2.41 9.46 9.76
N ASP A 22 -3.40 8.95 9.04
CA ASP A 22 -4.21 7.81 9.46
C ASP A 22 -3.36 6.54 9.65
N PHE A 23 -2.32 6.36 8.83
CA PHE A 23 -1.39 5.25 8.92
C PHE A 23 -0.57 5.27 10.21
N TYR A 24 0.04 6.41 10.56
CA TYR A 24 0.85 6.49 11.77
C TYR A 24 -0.01 6.39 13.04
N LEU A 25 -1.22 6.93 13.01
CA LEU A 25 -2.19 6.75 14.10
C LEU A 25 -2.53 5.26 14.27
N ALA A 26 -2.74 4.53 13.16
CA ALA A 26 -3.03 3.09 13.21
C ALA A 26 -1.85 2.29 13.78
N LEU A 27 -0.61 2.64 13.42
CA LEU A 27 0.58 2.01 14.01
C LEU A 27 0.67 2.27 15.52
N GLU A 28 0.32 3.47 15.99
CA GLU A 28 0.32 3.80 17.42
C GLU A 28 -0.76 3.03 18.19
N THR A 29 -1.99 3.02 17.68
CA THR A 29 -3.10 2.22 18.23
C THR A 29 -2.69 0.75 18.33
N LEU A 30 -2.22 0.17 17.23
CA LEU A 30 -1.79 -1.23 17.16
C LEU A 30 -0.69 -1.56 18.18
N ARG A 31 0.30 -0.69 18.34
CA ARG A 31 1.42 -0.90 19.29
C ARG A 31 0.98 -0.74 20.75
N SER A 32 0.04 0.15 21.02
CA SER A 32 -0.44 0.42 22.39
C SER A 32 -1.42 -0.63 22.90
N GLU A 33 -2.23 -1.22 22.02
CA GLU A 33 -3.20 -2.27 22.36
C GLU A 33 -2.61 -3.68 22.41
N ALA A 34 -1.43 -3.88 21.80
CA ALA A 34 -0.82 -5.20 21.72
C ALA A 34 -0.33 -5.69 23.10
N GLY A 35 -0.56 -6.98 23.38
CA GLY A 35 -0.10 -7.63 24.62
C GLY A 35 1.43 -7.83 24.70
N GLY A 36 2.17 -7.52 23.64
CA GLY A 36 3.62 -7.61 23.56
C GLY A 36 4.12 -7.68 22.10
N PRO A 37 5.44 -7.78 21.88
CA PRO A 37 6.04 -7.69 20.54
C PRO A 37 5.53 -8.73 19.53
N ALA A 38 5.23 -9.94 19.97
CA ALA A 38 4.68 -10.99 19.11
C ALA A 38 3.24 -10.65 18.66
N ASP A 39 2.39 -10.17 19.58
CA ASP A 39 1.03 -9.72 19.25
C ASP A 39 1.05 -8.48 18.35
N THR A 40 1.97 -7.54 18.60
CA THR A 40 2.23 -6.40 17.71
C THR A 40 2.61 -6.85 16.30
N GLY A 41 3.42 -7.90 16.17
CA GLY A 41 3.76 -8.52 14.89
C GLY A 41 2.52 -9.04 14.17
N HIS A 42 1.80 -9.98 14.79
CA HIS A 42 0.62 -10.61 14.19
C HIS A 42 -0.47 -9.59 13.81
N ARG A 43 -0.72 -8.57 14.65
CA ARG A 43 -1.67 -7.49 14.32
C ARG A 43 -1.23 -6.72 13.08
N PHE A 44 0.07 -6.46 12.95
CA PHE A 44 0.60 -5.74 11.79
C PHE A 44 0.53 -6.59 10.53
N GLU A 45 0.77 -7.90 10.62
CA GLU A 45 0.60 -8.84 9.51
C GLU A 45 -0.85 -8.82 9.00
N ARG A 46 -1.84 -8.88 9.91
CA ARG A 46 -3.26 -8.80 9.56
C ARG A 46 -3.62 -7.46 8.91
N LEU A 47 -3.09 -6.35 9.44
CA LEU A 47 -3.26 -5.01 8.86
C LEU A 47 -2.72 -4.96 7.43
N MET A 48 -1.52 -5.53 7.19
CA MET A 48 -0.92 -5.57 5.87
C MET A 48 -1.67 -6.49 4.91
N ARG A 49 -2.15 -7.66 5.35
CA ARG A 49 -3.03 -8.52 4.54
C ARG A 49 -4.20 -7.72 3.99
N ARG A 50 -4.89 -6.95 4.85
CA ARG A 50 -6.01 -6.09 4.43
C ARG A 50 -5.57 -5.02 3.45
N ALA A 51 -4.51 -4.32 3.76
CA ALA A 51 -4.00 -3.27 2.87
C ALA A 51 -3.65 -3.82 1.48
N PHE A 52 -3.06 -5.02 1.39
CA PHE A 52 -2.83 -5.70 0.12
C PHE A 52 -4.13 -6.15 -0.55
N GLU A 53 -5.13 -6.66 0.16
CA GLU A 53 -6.41 -7.05 -0.44
C GLU A 53 -7.18 -5.86 -1.07
N THR A 54 -6.99 -4.66 -0.52
CA THR A 54 -7.81 -3.49 -0.88
C THR A 54 -7.11 -2.47 -1.77
N HIS A 55 -5.78 -2.36 -1.71
CA HIS A 55 -5.04 -1.36 -2.48
C HIS A 55 -5.18 -1.63 -4.00
N HIS A 56 -5.36 -0.59 -4.82
CA HIS A 56 -5.55 -0.79 -6.27
C HIS A 56 -4.34 -1.47 -6.95
N GLU A 57 -3.14 -0.89 -6.84
CA GLU A 57 -1.92 -1.38 -7.50
C GLU A 57 -1.33 -2.63 -6.83
N TYR A 58 -1.33 -2.67 -5.50
CA TYR A 58 -0.81 -3.78 -4.70
C TYR A 58 -1.87 -4.82 -4.32
N GLY A 59 -3.10 -4.67 -4.79
CA GLY A 59 -4.21 -5.60 -4.56
C GLY A 59 -4.71 -6.25 -5.83
N PRO A 60 -5.99 -6.21 -6.20
CA PRO A 60 -6.57 -7.09 -7.20
C PRO A 60 -5.96 -6.98 -8.61
N GLU A 61 -5.22 -5.92 -8.93
CA GLU A 61 -4.45 -5.84 -10.17
C GLU A 61 -3.21 -6.75 -10.15
N ARG A 62 -2.54 -6.85 -8.99
CA ARG A 62 -1.30 -7.61 -8.81
C ARG A 62 -1.51 -8.97 -8.18
N PHE A 63 -2.41 -9.10 -7.21
CA PHE A 63 -2.67 -10.31 -6.46
C PHE A 63 -4.12 -10.77 -6.56
N GLU A 64 -4.32 -12.05 -6.87
CA GLU A 64 -5.64 -12.68 -6.84
C GLU A 64 -6.09 -12.97 -5.41
N ARG A 65 -5.13 -13.38 -4.56
CA ARG A 65 -5.36 -13.77 -3.17
C ARG A 65 -4.14 -13.45 -2.33
N VAL A 66 -4.37 -13.12 -1.06
CA VAL A 66 -3.34 -12.88 -0.05
C VAL A 66 -3.74 -13.65 1.20
N TRP A 67 -2.81 -14.40 1.77
CA TRP A 67 -3.02 -15.19 2.99
C TRP A 67 -2.01 -14.81 4.05
N LEU A 68 -2.40 -14.91 5.33
CA LEU A 68 -1.40 -15.09 6.38
C LEU A 68 -0.67 -16.42 6.13
N TRP A 69 0.63 -16.47 6.45
CA TRP A 69 1.45 -17.67 6.24
C TRP A 69 0.80 -18.94 6.79
N LEU A 70 0.32 -18.87 8.03
CA LEU A 70 -0.28 -20.03 8.71
C LEU A 70 -1.63 -20.44 8.13
N GLU A 71 -2.33 -19.53 7.45
CA GLU A 71 -3.66 -19.73 6.86
C GLU A 71 -3.59 -20.16 5.39
N TRP A 72 -2.41 -20.12 4.77
CA TRP A 72 -2.24 -20.47 3.36
C TRP A 72 -2.50 -21.98 3.13
N PRO A 73 -3.54 -22.36 2.36
CA PRO A 73 -3.97 -23.76 2.26
C PRO A 73 -2.94 -24.70 1.62
N GLU A 74 -2.17 -24.23 0.64
CA GLU A 74 -1.18 -25.06 -0.06
C GLU A 74 0.15 -25.20 0.71
N ARG A 75 0.33 -24.48 1.83
CA ARG A 75 1.58 -24.43 2.59
C ARG A 75 2.14 -25.81 2.91
N LYS A 76 1.32 -26.69 3.51
CA LYS A 76 1.76 -28.05 3.90
C LYS A 76 2.03 -28.95 2.70
N ALA A 77 1.29 -28.78 1.60
CA ALA A 77 1.50 -29.57 0.39
C ALA A 77 2.87 -29.27 -0.25
N LEU A 78 3.40 -28.06 -0.03
CA LEU A 78 4.74 -27.64 -0.46
C LEU A 78 5.83 -27.92 0.59
N GLY A 79 5.52 -28.71 1.64
CA GLY A 79 6.51 -29.14 2.64
C GLY A 79 6.84 -28.09 3.70
N TYR A 80 6.07 -27.01 3.80
CA TYR A 80 6.27 -25.98 4.82
C TYR A 80 5.48 -26.30 6.09
N ASP A 81 6.03 -27.16 6.95
CA ASP A 81 5.37 -27.49 8.24
C ASP A 81 5.65 -26.47 9.34
N ILE A 82 6.77 -25.75 9.24
CA ILE A 82 7.24 -24.77 10.21
C ILE A 82 7.13 -23.33 9.69
N ASP A 83 7.18 -22.37 10.60
CA ASP A 83 7.40 -20.98 10.24
C ASP A 83 8.83 -20.79 9.70
N ILE A 84 8.94 -20.13 8.56
CA ILE A 84 10.20 -19.82 7.88
C ILE A 84 10.49 -18.31 7.87
N GLY A 85 9.74 -17.52 8.66
CA GLY A 85 9.82 -16.07 8.68
C GLY A 85 9.20 -15.39 7.46
N VAL A 86 8.28 -16.08 6.77
CA VAL A 86 7.37 -15.47 5.81
C VAL A 86 6.08 -15.20 6.55
N ASP A 87 5.56 -13.97 6.46
CA ASP A 87 4.40 -13.56 7.22
C ASP A 87 3.12 -13.63 6.38
N LEU A 88 3.21 -13.25 5.10
CA LEU A 88 2.11 -13.40 4.13
C LEU A 88 2.58 -14.08 2.84
N VAL A 89 1.65 -14.74 2.15
CA VAL A 89 1.84 -15.24 0.79
C VAL A 89 0.77 -14.64 -0.09
N ALA A 90 1.16 -14.13 -1.25
CA ALA A 90 0.24 -13.58 -2.23
C ALA A 90 0.36 -14.31 -3.57
N GLN A 91 -0.78 -14.71 -4.14
CA GLN A 91 -0.84 -15.29 -5.48
C GLN A 91 -0.95 -14.17 -6.51
N GLN A 92 0.00 -14.09 -7.43
CA GLN A 92 0.01 -13.06 -8.47
C GLN A 92 -1.02 -13.34 -9.55
N THR A 93 -1.61 -12.28 -10.10
CA THR A 93 -2.48 -12.37 -11.27
C THR A 93 -1.68 -12.81 -12.51
N PRO A 94 -2.31 -13.45 -13.50
CA PRO A 94 -1.68 -13.75 -14.78
C PRO A 94 -1.12 -12.50 -15.48
N ALA A 95 -1.76 -11.34 -15.31
CA ALA A 95 -1.28 -10.07 -15.85
C ALA A 95 0.07 -9.63 -15.25
N TYR A 96 0.37 -10.07 -14.04
CA TYR A 96 1.63 -9.82 -13.35
C TYR A 96 2.64 -10.98 -13.49
N GLY A 97 2.33 -11.99 -14.30
CA GLY A 97 3.21 -13.14 -14.56
C GLY A 97 2.86 -14.41 -13.77
N GLY A 98 1.88 -14.34 -12.86
CA GLY A 98 1.48 -15.48 -12.01
C GLY A 98 2.55 -15.88 -10.98
N GLY A 99 2.31 -17.00 -10.29
CA GLY A 99 3.21 -17.50 -9.24
C GLY A 99 2.98 -16.87 -7.87
N LEU A 100 3.83 -17.24 -6.90
CA LEU A 100 3.69 -16.80 -5.51
C LEU A 100 4.70 -15.70 -5.16
N CYS A 101 4.23 -14.74 -4.36
CA CYS A 101 5.02 -13.71 -3.76
C CYS A 101 5.12 -13.95 -2.25
N ALA A 102 6.35 -14.10 -1.73
CA ALA A 102 6.59 -14.15 -0.30
C ALA A 102 6.62 -12.73 0.27
N ILE A 103 5.95 -12.48 1.39
CA ILE A 103 5.89 -11.16 2.01
C ILE A 103 6.31 -11.28 3.48
N GLN A 104 7.20 -10.39 3.91
CA GLN A 104 7.56 -10.23 5.31
C GLN A 104 7.24 -8.81 5.79
N CYS A 105 6.70 -8.70 6.99
CA CYS A 105 6.22 -7.49 7.64
C CYS A 105 7.06 -7.22 8.90
N LYS A 106 7.80 -6.10 8.90
CA LYS A 106 8.65 -5.70 10.03
C LYS A 106 8.18 -4.38 10.63
N ASN A 107 7.51 -4.49 11.78
CA ASN A 107 7.03 -3.36 12.57
C ASN A 107 8.07 -2.90 13.60
N PHE A 108 9.06 -2.12 13.16
CA PHE A 108 10.03 -1.48 14.05
C PHE A 108 9.62 -0.04 14.39
N ALA A 109 10.04 0.43 15.57
CA ALA A 109 9.94 1.84 15.92
C ALA A 109 10.74 2.70 14.93
N GLU A 110 10.26 3.91 14.64
CA GLU A 110 10.81 4.80 13.60
C GLU A 110 12.32 5.07 13.75
N HIS A 111 12.79 5.19 14.99
CA HIS A 111 14.20 5.44 15.32
C HIS A 111 15.09 4.20 15.23
N ARG A 112 14.53 3.00 15.03
CA ARG A 112 15.28 1.76 14.85
C ARG A 112 15.26 1.33 13.39
N LYS A 113 16.45 1.16 12.82
CA LYS A 113 16.57 0.56 11.50
C LYS A 113 16.37 -0.95 11.55
N VAL A 114 15.83 -1.51 10.46
CA VAL A 114 15.70 -2.96 10.30
C VAL A 114 17.10 -3.57 10.15
N PRO A 115 17.51 -4.49 11.05
CA PRO A 115 18.85 -5.07 11.01
C PRO A 115 19.09 -5.89 9.74
N THR A 116 20.31 -5.85 9.21
CA THR A 116 20.70 -6.62 8.02
C THR A 116 20.52 -8.13 8.21
N LYS A 117 20.62 -8.63 9.45
CA LYS A 117 20.40 -10.04 9.79
C LYS A 117 18.96 -10.49 9.49
N GLU A 118 17.96 -9.67 9.83
CA GLU A 118 16.54 -9.95 9.55
C GLU A 118 16.31 -10.10 8.05
N ILE A 119 16.87 -9.16 7.28
CA ILE A 119 16.75 -9.13 5.82
C ILE A 119 17.43 -10.36 5.21
N ASN A 120 18.63 -10.72 5.65
CA ASN A 120 19.31 -11.93 5.18
C ASN A 120 18.51 -13.19 5.48
N SER A 121 17.89 -13.27 6.66
CA SER A 121 17.07 -14.42 7.05
C SER A 121 15.91 -14.59 6.08
N PHE A 122 15.16 -13.52 5.82
CA PHE A 122 14.03 -13.53 4.90
C PHE A 122 14.43 -13.89 3.47
N LEU A 123 15.50 -13.27 2.95
CA LEU A 123 15.98 -13.55 1.60
C LEU A 123 16.47 -15.01 1.45
N ALA A 124 17.00 -15.60 2.51
CA ALA A 124 17.41 -17.00 2.50
C ALA A 124 16.22 -17.96 2.52
N THR A 125 15.21 -17.70 3.35
CA THR A 125 14.06 -18.60 3.52
C THR A 125 13.06 -18.50 2.38
N SER A 126 12.84 -17.30 1.83
CA SER A 126 12.09 -17.10 0.59
C SER A 126 12.93 -17.38 -0.67
N GLY A 127 14.08 -18.04 -0.51
CA GLY A 127 15.07 -18.51 -1.50
C GLY A 127 14.61 -19.56 -2.48
N SER A 128 13.43 -20.15 -2.28
CA SER A 128 12.97 -21.35 -2.97
C SER A 128 12.38 -21.08 -4.36
N GLU A 129 12.22 -22.15 -5.13
CA GLU A 129 11.56 -22.12 -6.44
C GLU A 129 10.05 -21.85 -6.34
N ASP A 130 9.46 -21.98 -5.14
CA ASP A 130 8.04 -21.76 -4.91
C ASP A 130 7.64 -20.28 -5.04
N PHE A 131 8.57 -19.36 -4.76
CA PHE A 131 8.31 -17.92 -4.80
C PHE A 131 9.00 -17.28 -6.01
N VAL A 132 8.23 -16.58 -6.85
CA VAL A 132 8.75 -15.88 -8.03
C VAL A 132 9.14 -14.43 -7.73
N SER A 133 8.70 -13.90 -6.58
CA SER A 133 9.03 -12.55 -6.13
C SER A 133 8.87 -12.40 -4.63
N ARG A 134 9.37 -11.30 -4.08
CA ARG A 134 9.33 -11.00 -2.64
C ARG A 134 8.95 -9.55 -2.38
N ILE A 135 8.26 -9.33 -1.27
CA ILE A 135 8.02 -7.99 -0.72
C ILE A 135 8.47 -7.97 0.74
N LEU A 136 9.21 -6.93 1.11
CA LEU A 136 9.54 -6.61 2.50
C LEU A 136 8.83 -5.31 2.87
N VAL A 137 7.85 -5.42 3.77
CA VAL A 137 7.10 -4.29 4.30
C VAL A 137 7.76 -3.84 5.60
N VAL A 138 8.08 -2.56 5.72
CA VAL A 138 8.79 -2.00 6.88
C VAL A 138 8.16 -0.70 7.35
N THR A 139 8.12 -0.49 8.67
CA THR A 139 7.69 0.78 9.30
C THR A 139 8.86 1.71 9.63
N SER A 140 10.09 1.32 9.28
CA SER A 140 11.30 2.11 9.45
C SER A 140 12.32 1.79 8.34
N ASP A 141 13.37 2.61 8.22
CA ASP A 141 14.40 2.41 7.18
C ASP A 141 15.25 1.16 7.45
N LEU A 142 15.83 0.58 6.40
CA LEU A 142 16.75 -0.54 6.49
C LEU A 142 18.16 -0.04 6.81
N GLU A 143 18.97 -0.89 7.44
CA GLU A 143 20.41 -0.69 7.42
C GLU A 143 20.97 -0.61 5.99
N LYS A 144 22.02 0.18 5.79
CA LYS A 144 22.64 0.41 4.46
C LYS A 144 23.07 -0.90 3.78
N ALA A 145 23.60 -1.86 4.55
CA ALA A 145 23.97 -3.17 4.04
C ALA A 145 22.73 -3.99 3.63
N GLY A 146 21.63 -3.87 4.37
CA GLY A 146 20.32 -4.42 4.02
C GLY A 146 19.83 -4.00 2.64
N TRP A 147 19.87 -2.70 2.34
CA TRP A 147 19.53 -2.18 0.99
C TRP A 147 20.38 -2.81 -0.12
N THR A 148 21.65 -3.11 0.16
CA THR A 148 22.54 -3.76 -0.82
C THR A 148 22.15 -5.21 -1.06
N LYS A 149 21.67 -5.92 -0.03
CA LYS A 149 21.17 -7.30 -0.12
C LYS A 149 19.88 -7.37 -0.94
N VAL A 150 18.91 -6.51 -0.64
CA VAL A 150 17.65 -6.40 -1.39
C VAL A 150 17.91 -6.16 -2.88
N LYS A 151 18.78 -5.20 -3.24
CA LYS A 151 19.09 -4.88 -4.64
C LYS A 151 19.71 -6.03 -5.43
N LYS A 152 20.37 -6.96 -4.75
CA LYS A 152 21.03 -8.12 -5.38
C LYS A 152 20.22 -9.42 -5.22
N ALA A 153 19.05 -9.35 -4.60
CA ALA A 153 18.24 -10.52 -4.32
C ALA A 153 17.68 -11.12 -5.61
N SER A 154 17.76 -12.45 -5.72
CA SER A 154 17.04 -13.26 -6.69
C SER A 154 16.31 -14.37 -5.95
N PRO A 155 15.00 -14.59 -6.17
CA PRO A 155 14.06 -13.72 -6.88
C PRO A 155 14.00 -12.28 -6.34
N ARG A 156 13.48 -11.36 -7.16
CA ARG A 156 13.48 -9.91 -6.88
C ARG A 156 12.76 -9.62 -5.57
N CYS A 157 13.34 -8.74 -4.74
CA CYS A 157 12.74 -8.25 -3.51
C CYS A 157 12.42 -6.76 -3.62
N GLU A 158 11.16 -6.41 -3.41
CA GLU A 158 10.65 -5.05 -3.30
C GLU A 158 10.56 -4.62 -1.84
N VAL A 159 10.84 -3.35 -1.53
CA VAL A 159 10.70 -2.81 -0.18
C VAL A 159 9.60 -1.76 -0.18
N ILE A 160 8.57 -1.98 0.64
CA ILE A 160 7.48 -1.02 0.87
C ILE A 160 7.75 -0.39 2.23
N GLY A 161 8.23 0.86 2.19
CA GLY A 161 8.61 1.63 3.36
C GLY A 161 7.49 2.52 3.91
N PRO A 162 7.72 3.19 5.05
CA PRO A 162 6.69 3.95 5.76
C PRO A 162 6.09 5.08 4.92
N ALA A 163 6.88 5.79 4.11
CA ALA A 163 6.39 6.84 3.24
C ALA A 163 5.48 6.32 2.10
N VAL A 164 5.68 5.08 1.65
CA VAL A 164 4.82 4.45 0.64
C VAL A 164 3.52 4.00 1.29
N LEU A 165 3.60 3.34 2.44
CA LEU A 165 2.42 2.93 3.21
C LEU A 165 1.54 4.13 3.58
N ASP A 166 2.15 5.21 4.07
CA ASP A 166 1.43 6.46 4.40
C ASP A 166 0.74 7.10 3.19
N SER A 167 1.23 6.83 1.98
CA SER A 167 0.62 7.33 0.75
C SER A 167 -0.53 6.46 0.21
N TRP A 168 -0.75 5.28 0.80
CA TRP A 168 -1.84 4.41 0.39
C TRP A 168 -3.18 4.98 0.85
N ASP A 169 -4.13 5.04 -0.09
CA ASP A 169 -5.53 5.39 0.19
C ASP A 169 -6.25 4.19 0.83
N ALA A 170 -5.89 3.92 2.09
CA ALA A 170 -6.41 2.81 2.87
C ALA A 170 -7.05 3.34 4.16
N PRO A 171 -8.23 2.84 4.57
CA PRO A 171 -8.87 3.20 5.83
C PRO A 171 -8.20 2.43 6.98
N TRP A 172 -7.05 2.91 7.44
CA TRP A 172 -6.16 2.16 8.34
C TRP A 172 -6.79 1.85 9.69
N GLN A 173 -7.57 2.77 10.26
CA GLN A 173 -8.28 2.54 11.52
C GLN A 173 -9.38 1.48 11.38
N GLU A 174 -10.13 1.49 10.27
CA GLU A 174 -11.19 0.51 10.05
C GLU A 174 -10.64 -0.91 9.95
N PHE A 175 -9.44 -1.08 9.39
CA PHE A 175 -8.76 -2.36 9.36
C PHE A 175 -8.36 -2.88 10.74
N LEU A 176 -8.10 -1.99 11.71
CA LEU A 176 -7.78 -2.37 13.09
C LEU A 176 -9.01 -2.80 13.87
N ASP A 177 -10.11 -2.05 13.74
CA ASP A 177 -11.35 -2.30 14.48
C ASP A 177 -12.03 -3.60 14.04
N ARG A 178 -11.95 -3.92 12.74
CA ARG A 178 -12.64 -5.06 12.13
C ARG A 178 -11.72 -5.87 11.23
N PRO A 179 -10.69 -6.52 11.81
CA PRO A 179 -9.64 -7.17 11.03
C PRO A 179 -10.17 -8.35 10.19
N ASP A 180 -11.33 -8.92 10.52
CA ASP A 180 -11.94 -10.04 9.78
C ASP A 180 -13.20 -9.66 8.98
N GLU A 181 -13.76 -8.45 9.15
CA GLU A 181 -15.09 -8.09 8.59
C GLU A 181 -15.08 -7.00 7.51
N PHE A 182 -13.91 -6.44 7.16
CA PHE A 182 -13.85 -5.38 6.18
C PHE A 182 -14.01 -5.90 4.74
N THR A 183 -15.11 -5.53 4.09
CA THR A 183 -15.29 -5.63 2.63
C THR A 183 -15.00 -4.26 2.02
N PHE A 184 -13.90 -4.13 1.28
CA PHE A 184 -13.70 -2.93 0.46
C PHE A 184 -14.79 -2.90 -0.61
N ASP A 185 -15.67 -1.91 -0.51
CA ASP A 185 -16.73 -1.72 -1.47
C ASP A 185 -16.16 -1.17 -2.78
N ARG A 186 -15.70 -2.09 -3.65
CA ARG A 186 -15.26 -1.82 -5.03
C ARG A 186 -16.32 -1.13 -5.88
N THR A 187 -17.57 -1.02 -5.40
CA THR A 187 -18.68 -0.39 -6.13
C THR A 187 -18.78 1.11 -5.90
N LYS A 188 -18.08 1.69 -4.91
CA LYS A 188 -17.96 3.15 -4.75
C LYS A 188 -17.04 3.77 -5.79
N ARG A 189 -17.40 3.62 -7.07
CA ARG A 189 -16.82 4.40 -8.15
C ARG A 189 -17.25 5.85 -7.98
N HIS A 190 -16.29 6.77 -8.06
CA HIS A 190 -16.63 8.18 -8.22
C HIS A 190 -17.57 8.32 -9.40
N LYS A 191 -18.68 9.06 -9.20
CA LYS A 191 -19.58 9.43 -10.28
C LYS A 191 -19.25 10.86 -10.70
N PRO A 192 -19.26 11.18 -12.01
CA PRO A 192 -19.06 12.55 -12.46
C PRO A 192 -20.09 13.48 -11.81
N ARG A 193 -19.63 14.58 -11.25
CA ARG A 193 -20.49 15.73 -10.91
C ARG A 193 -21.00 16.40 -12.19
N SER A 194 -21.97 17.31 -12.09
CA SER A 194 -22.55 17.98 -13.27
C SER A 194 -21.49 18.71 -14.11
N ASP A 195 -20.58 19.45 -13.47
CA ASP A 195 -19.47 20.15 -14.12
C ASP A 195 -18.51 19.21 -14.86
N GLN A 196 -18.27 18.04 -14.28
CA GLN A 196 -17.43 17.00 -14.88
C GLN A 196 -18.14 16.31 -16.04
N ARG A 197 -19.47 16.14 -15.96
CA ARG A 197 -20.27 15.58 -17.06
C ARG A 197 -20.28 16.51 -18.26
N ASP A 198 -20.47 17.81 -18.05
CA ASP A 198 -20.38 18.82 -19.10
C ASP A 198 -19.00 18.79 -19.79
N ALA A 199 -17.93 18.60 -19.01
CA ALA A 199 -16.58 18.45 -19.55
C ALA A 199 -16.41 17.18 -20.39
N LEU A 200 -16.98 16.03 -19.96
CA LEU A 200 -16.95 14.78 -20.70
C LEU A 200 -17.70 14.89 -22.04
N ASP A 201 -18.91 15.47 -22.01
CA ASP A 201 -19.73 15.66 -23.21
C ASP A 201 -19.04 16.61 -24.21
N ALA A 202 -18.38 17.66 -23.72
CA ALA A 202 -17.59 18.56 -24.56
C ALA A 202 -16.38 17.86 -25.20
N VAL A 203 -15.72 16.95 -24.48
CA VAL A 203 -14.60 16.16 -25.02
C VAL A 203 -15.11 15.19 -26.09
N ALA A 204 -16.20 14.45 -25.82
CA ALA A 204 -16.79 13.51 -26.77
C ALA A 204 -17.20 14.22 -28.08
N LYS A 205 -17.83 15.40 -27.98
CA LYS A 205 -18.16 16.22 -29.14
C LYS A 205 -16.91 16.71 -29.88
N GLY A 206 -15.90 17.18 -29.15
CA GLY A 206 -14.65 17.67 -29.74
C GLY A 206 -13.90 16.61 -30.55
N TYR A 207 -13.98 15.34 -30.15
CA TYR A 207 -13.37 14.24 -30.90
C TYR A 207 -14.14 13.81 -32.16
N GLN A 208 -15.41 14.19 -32.30
CA GLN A 208 -16.15 14.03 -33.56
C GLN A 208 -15.64 15.00 -34.64
N ASP A 209 -15.28 16.22 -34.21
CA ASP A 209 -14.91 17.32 -35.10
C ASP A 209 -13.38 17.40 -35.37
N GLY A 210 -12.56 16.64 -34.64
CA GLY A 210 -11.11 16.65 -34.82
C GLY A 210 -10.34 15.64 -33.98
N SER A 211 -9.05 15.46 -34.30
CA SER A 211 -8.18 14.48 -33.62
C SER A 211 -7.41 15.05 -32.42
N ARG A 212 -7.58 16.33 -32.11
CA ARG A 212 -6.88 17.04 -31.03
C ARG A 212 -7.80 18.03 -30.33
N GLY A 213 -7.72 18.09 -29.00
CA GLY A 213 -8.46 19.02 -28.17
C GLY A 213 -7.66 19.45 -26.95
N ARG A 214 -8.14 20.49 -26.27
CA ARG A 214 -7.61 20.95 -24.97
C ARG A 214 -8.77 21.14 -24.00
N LEU A 215 -8.75 20.40 -22.90
CA LEU A 215 -9.66 20.59 -21.78
C LEU A 215 -8.97 21.47 -20.72
N VAL A 216 -9.57 22.62 -20.41
CA VAL A 216 -9.07 23.55 -19.39
C VAL A 216 -10.02 23.49 -18.18
N MET A 217 -9.46 23.18 -17.02
CA MET A 217 -10.22 23.00 -15.79
C MET A 217 -9.50 23.64 -14.60
N PRO A 218 -10.22 24.24 -13.63
CA PRO A 218 -9.61 24.79 -12.42
C PRO A 218 -8.87 23.78 -11.53
N CYS A 219 -8.15 24.26 -10.50
CA CYS A 219 -7.61 23.38 -9.46
C CYS A 219 -8.76 22.73 -8.65
N GLY A 220 -8.60 21.47 -8.20
CA GLY A 220 -9.60 20.79 -7.37
C GLY A 220 -10.88 20.29 -8.06
N THR A 221 -11.10 20.55 -9.36
CA THR A 221 -12.32 20.10 -10.07
C THR A 221 -12.26 18.67 -10.62
N GLY A 222 -11.22 17.90 -10.26
CA GLY A 222 -11.12 16.49 -10.67
C GLY A 222 -10.60 16.26 -12.09
N LYS A 223 -9.69 17.10 -12.56
CA LYS A 223 -9.03 17.01 -13.89
C LYS A 223 -8.55 15.61 -14.26
N SER A 224 -7.92 14.93 -13.31
CA SER A 224 -7.39 13.58 -13.51
C SER A 224 -8.52 12.56 -13.69
N LEU A 225 -9.61 12.65 -12.91
CA LEU A 225 -10.78 11.79 -13.04
C LEU A 225 -11.51 12.02 -14.37
N VAL A 226 -11.69 13.28 -14.77
CA VAL A 226 -12.31 13.61 -16.07
C VAL A 226 -11.45 13.10 -17.23
N ALA A 227 -10.13 13.22 -17.17
CA ALA A 227 -9.24 12.67 -18.21
C ALA A 227 -9.36 11.14 -18.31
N MET A 228 -9.45 10.45 -17.18
CA MET A 228 -9.64 8.99 -17.11
C MET A 228 -10.99 8.58 -17.71
N TRP A 229 -12.10 9.17 -17.26
CA TRP A 229 -13.43 8.86 -17.80
C TRP A 229 -13.56 9.22 -19.29
N ALA A 230 -12.96 10.33 -19.73
CA ALA A 230 -12.96 10.70 -21.15
C ALA A 230 -12.26 9.62 -21.99
N ALA A 231 -11.14 9.08 -21.53
CA ALA A 231 -10.48 7.97 -22.20
C ALA A 231 -11.38 6.72 -22.23
N GLU A 232 -11.97 6.33 -21.10
CA GLU A 232 -12.87 5.18 -21.01
C GLU A 232 -14.09 5.30 -21.95
N GLU A 233 -14.73 6.48 -22.01
CA GLU A 233 -15.93 6.71 -22.83
C GLU A 233 -15.62 6.82 -24.34
N ASN A 234 -14.46 7.35 -24.74
CA ASN A 234 -14.16 7.59 -26.16
C ASN A 234 -13.47 6.41 -26.86
N VAL A 235 -12.63 5.64 -26.16
CA VAL A 235 -11.87 4.53 -26.76
C VAL A 235 -12.15 3.18 -26.12
N GLY A 236 -12.91 3.14 -25.02
CA GLY A 236 -13.25 1.92 -24.31
C GLY A 236 -12.18 1.47 -23.31
N GLN A 237 -12.57 0.65 -22.33
CA GLN A 237 -11.70 0.21 -21.22
C GLN A 237 -10.48 -0.62 -21.67
N ALA A 238 -10.52 -1.23 -22.85
CA ALA A 238 -9.42 -2.06 -23.38
C ALA A 238 -8.42 -1.27 -24.24
N ALA A 239 -8.63 0.03 -24.45
CA ALA A 239 -7.77 0.82 -25.31
C ALA A 239 -6.48 1.25 -24.60
N ARG A 240 -5.41 1.42 -25.40
CA ARG A 240 -4.13 1.91 -24.91
C ARG A 240 -4.15 3.44 -24.80
N CYS A 241 -4.12 3.94 -23.58
CA CYS A 241 -4.00 5.38 -23.30
C CYS A 241 -2.62 5.71 -22.71
N CYS A 242 -2.03 6.81 -23.15
CA CYS A 242 -0.79 7.35 -22.60
C CYS A 242 -1.10 8.64 -21.82
N ILE A 243 -0.91 8.61 -20.51
CA ILE A 243 -1.05 9.80 -19.65
C ILE A 243 0.35 10.34 -19.35
N TRP A 244 0.66 11.53 -19.86
CA TRP A 244 1.90 12.23 -19.56
C TRP A 244 1.68 13.24 -18.43
N CYS A 245 2.30 13.01 -17.27
CA CYS A 245 2.29 13.93 -16.14
C CYS A 245 3.71 14.39 -15.82
N ARG A 246 3.94 15.71 -15.86
CA ARG A 246 5.21 16.30 -15.43
C ARG A 246 5.15 16.52 -13.92
N ARG A 247 5.93 15.76 -13.15
CA ARG A 247 6.15 16.08 -11.72
C ARG A 247 6.89 17.42 -11.62
N SER A 248 6.32 18.37 -10.89
CA SER A 248 7.05 19.58 -10.46
C SER A 248 8.21 19.15 -9.57
N ARG A 249 9.41 19.67 -9.87
CA ARG A 249 10.58 19.48 -9.00
C ARG A 249 10.45 20.32 -7.74
#